data_AF-A0A8T5QP83-F1
#
_entry.id   AF-A0A8T5QP83-F1
#
_cell.length_a   1.000
_cell.length_b   1.000
_cell.length_c   1.000
_cell.angle_alpha   90.00
_cell.angle_beta   90.00
_cell.angle_gamma   90.00
#
_symmetry.space_group_name_H-M   'P 1'
#
loop_
_entity.id
_entity.type
_entity.pdbx_description
1 polymer ?
#
loop_
_entity_poly.entity_id
_entity_poly.type
_entity_poly.pdbx_seq_one_letter_code
_entity_poly.pdbx_strand_id
1 'polypeptide(L)'
;MNEVKSKVALCLSGQFRTFDECFPFIQENLIEYNQDNFQIDLFGYFTSDEEIDLSPYPFTKVVIGEDSPLPNLNYHRNKYSISAPVVENVYHQLFKMKKSNELRKSYEAEHNIEYDYVARLRSDFKYLTEVDFSILRPDTVFILYEHDHFGLNDRFAIGSRNVMDIYLNRFDFWIEPHPEIPNYTTHVESNLKILMEINNINIDRIPFSYCLSRADGDADIIIA
;
A
#
# COMPACT_ATOMS: atom_id res chain seq x y z
N MET A 1 -28.10 -16.72 -13.21
CA MET A 1 -26.72 -17.21 -13.13
C MET A 1 -26.01 -16.20 -12.25
N ASN A 2 -25.59 -16.55 -11.03
CA ASN A 2 -24.85 -15.60 -10.20
C ASN A 2 -23.50 -15.39 -10.88
N GLU A 3 -23.23 -14.18 -11.33
CA GLU A 3 -21.95 -13.80 -11.89
C GLU A 3 -20.88 -13.96 -10.80
N VAL A 4 -19.78 -14.64 -11.12
CA VAL A 4 -18.68 -14.83 -10.18
C VAL A 4 -17.96 -13.49 -10.09
N LYS A 5 -18.11 -12.79 -8.96
CA LYS A 5 -17.41 -11.53 -8.70
C LYS A 5 -15.91 -11.80 -8.57
N SER A 6 -15.10 -10.93 -9.18
CA SER A 6 -13.65 -10.93 -8.95
C SER A 6 -13.36 -10.54 -7.50
N LYS A 7 -12.30 -11.11 -6.91
CA LYS A 7 -11.91 -10.88 -5.53
C LYS A 7 -10.80 -9.86 -5.43
N VAL A 8 -11.00 -8.84 -4.59
CA VAL A 8 -10.05 -7.77 -4.33
C VAL A 8 -9.66 -7.78 -2.85
N ALA A 9 -8.36 -7.81 -2.57
CA ALA A 9 -7.85 -7.59 -1.22
C ALA A 9 -7.37 -6.14 -1.06
N LEU A 10 -7.93 -5.41 -0.10
CA LEU A 10 -7.44 -4.08 0.29
C LEU A 10 -6.47 -4.22 1.47
N CYS A 11 -5.17 -4.06 1.21
CA CYS A 11 -4.11 -4.12 2.20
C CYS A 11 -3.76 -2.73 2.74
N LEU A 12 -4.20 -2.46 3.96
CA LEU A 12 -3.89 -1.26 4.73
C LEU A 12 -2.65 -1.46 5.60
N SER A 13 -1.83 -0.41 5.69
CA SER A 13 -0.69 -0.38 6.60
C SER A 13 -0.36 1.04 7.03
N GLY A 14 0.20 1.19 8.23
CA GLY A 14 0.61 2.50 8.75
C GLY A 14 0.39 2.65 10.25
N GLN A 15 0.30 3.90 10.71
CA GLN A 15 -0.16 4.22 12.06
C GLN A 15 -1.68 4.36 12.05
N PHE A 16 -2.36 3.90 13.10
CA PHE A 16 -3.83 3.95 13.15
C PHE A 16 -4.42 5.33 13.45
N ARG A 17 -3.58 6.32 13.79
CA ARG A 17 -3.95 7.62 14.38
C ARG A 17 -5.13 8.36 13.74
N THR A 18 -5.24 8.33 12.41
CA THR A 18 -6.30 9.03 11.65
C THR A 18 -7.18 8.08 10.84
N PHE A 19 -7.09 6.76 11.12
CA PHE A 19 -7.82 5.76 10.34
C PHE A 19 -9.34 5.92 10.50
N ASP A 20 -9.82 6.23 11.70
CA ASP A 20 -11.24 6.46 11.98
C ASP A 20 -11.84 7.57 11.09
N GLU A 21 -11.06 8.62 10.82
CA GLU A 21 -11.47 9.71 9.94
C GLU A 21 -11.37 9.37 8.46
N CYS A 22 -10.46 8.46 8.09
CA CYS A 22 -10.20 8.09 6.71
C CYS A 22 -11.09 6.93 6.23
N PHE A 23 -11.49 6.05 7.15
CA PHE A 23 -12.24 4.84 6.81
C PHE A 23 -13.57 5.10 6.11
N PRO A 24 -14.40 6.09 6.50
CA PRO A 24 -15.65 6.39 5.78
C PRO A 24 -15.42 6.65 4.29
N PHE A 25 -14.32 7.34 3.94
CA PHE A 25 -13.96 7.60 2.55
C PHE A 25 -13.49 6.35 1.80
N ILE A 26 -12.79 5.45 2.49
CA ILE A 26 -12.42 4.13 1.94
C ILE A 26 -13.68 3.29 1.72
N GLN A 27 -14.58 3.28 2.69
CA GLN A 27 -15.82 2.54 2.61
C GLN A 27 -16.68 3.02 1.44
N GLU A 28 -16.93 4.32 1.33
CA GLU A 28 -17.75 4.89 0.26
C GLU A 28 -17.08 4.75 -1.13
N ASN A 29 -15.85 5.25 -1.29
CA ASN A 29 -15.25 5.48 -2.61
C ASN A 29 -14.46 4.29 -3.17
N LEU A 30 -14.17 3.28 -2.36
CA LEU A 30 -13.47 2.05 -2.80
C LEU A 30 -14.35 0.81 -2.60
N ILE A 31 -14.96 0.64 -1.43
CA ILE A 31 -15.68 -0.60 -1.12
C ILE A 31 -17.09 -0.58 -1.70
N GLU A 32 -17.93 0.36 -1.28
CA GLU A 32 -19.35 0.43 -1.66
C GLU A 32 -19.53 0.72 -3.15
N TYR A 33 -18.67 1.57 -3.71
CA TYR A 33 -18.67 1.86 -5.15
C TYR A 33 -18.44 0.61 -6.03
N ASN A 34 -17.57 -0.31 -5.58
CA ASN A 34 -17.16 -1.46 -6.38
C ASN A 34 -17.86 -2.78 -5.99
N GLN A 35 -18.67 -2.78 -4.91
CA GLN A 35 -19.22 -4.00 -4.31
C GLN A 35 -20.14 -4.80 -5.24
N ASP A 36 -20.75 -4.17 -6.25
CA ASP A 36 -21.66 -4.84 -7.19
C ASP A 36 -20.89 -5.80 -8.12
N ASN A 37 -19.65 -5.47 -8.49
CA ASN A 37 -18.84 -6.25 -9.42
C ASN A 37 -17.71 -7.04 -8.73
N PHE A 38 -17.33 -6.63 -7.52
CA PHE A 38 -16.20 -7.21 -6.80
C PHE A 38 -16.59 -7.71 -5.41
N GLN A 39 -15.99 -8.83 -4.99
CA GLN A 39 -15.94 -9.21 -3.58
C GLN A 39 -14.69 -8.57 -2.98
N ILE A 40 -14.87 -7.78 -1.92
CA ILE A 40 -13.79 -6.98 -1.35
C ILE A 40 -13.53 -7.42 0.08
N ASP A 41 -12.29 -7.79 0.37
CA ASP A 41 -11.82 -8.17 1.70
C ASP A 41 -10.79 -7.15 2.21
N LEU A 42 -10.80 -6.91 3.52
CA LEU A 42 -10.01 -5.86 4.14
C LEU A 42 -8.93 -6.46 5.07
N PHE A 43 -7.68 -6.10 4.81
CA PHE A 43 -6.52 -6.55 5.58
C PHE A 43 -5.78 -5.36 6.18
N GLY A 44 -5.44 -5.42 7.46
CA GLY A 44 -4.79 -4.30 8.15
C GLY A 44 -3.57 -4.72 8.97
N TYR A 45 -2.43 -4.07 8.77
CA TYR A 45 -1.30 -4.13 9.71
C TYR A 45 -0.94 -2.72 10.17
N PHE A 46 -1.29 -2.39 11.41
CA PHE A 46 -1.11 -1.06 11.96
C PHE A 46 -0.15 -1.07 13.14
N THR A 47 0.38 0.11 13.47
CA THR A 47 0.98 0.39 14.77
C THR A 47 0.16 1.45 15.49
N SER A 48 0.14 1.38 16.81
CA SER A 48 -0.58 2.31 17.67
C SER A 48 0.12 2.43 19.02
N ASP A 49 0.09 3.65 19.56
CA ASP A 49 0.54 3.95 20.92
C ASP A 49 -0.61 3.73 21.94
N GLU A 50 -1.83 3.49 21.44
CA GLU A 50 -3.07 3.36 22.23
C GLU A 50 -3.80 2.06 21.89
N GLU A 51 -4.64 1.59 22.82
CA GLU A 51 -5.55 0.48 22.57
C GLU A 51 -6.66 0.92 21.60
N ILE A 52 -6.92 0.11 20.57
CA ILE A 52 -7.84 0.43 19.49
C ILE A 52 -9.03 -0.52 19.52
N ASP A 53 -10.24 0.04 19.46
CA ASP A 53 -11.43 -0.72 19.14
C ASP A 53 -11.54 -0.95 17.63
N LEU A 54 -11.36 -2.20 17.22
CA LEU A 54 -11.44 -2.61 15.82
C LEU A 54 -12.84 -3.09 15.41
N SER A 55 -13.77 -3.21 16.35
CA SER A 55 -15.12 -3.73 16.10
C SER A 55 -15.95 -2.93 15.08
N PRO A 56 -15.74 -1.61 14.87
CA PRO A 56 -16.45 -0.86 13.85
C PRO A 56 -16.04 -1.19 12.41
N TYR A 57 -14.88 -1.85 12.22
CA TYR A 57 -14.28 -2.04 10.91
C TYR A 57 -14.45 -3.47 10.40
N PRO A 58 -14.85 -3.66 9.12
CA PRO A 58 -15.10 -4.98 8.54
C PRO A 58 -13.79 -5.66 8.10
N PHE A 59 -12.78 -5.72 8.98
CA PHE A 59 -11.53 -6.39 8.68
C PHE A 59 -11.72 -7.91 8.54
N THR A 60 -11.27 -8.46 7.43
CA THR A 60 -11.10 -9.91 7.22
C THR A 60 -9.99 -10.44 8.12
N LYS A 61 -8.85 -9.71 8.18
CA LYS A 61 -7.80 -9.88 9.19
C LYS A 61 -7.15 -8.55 9.53
N VAL A 62 -6.87 -8.33 10.80
CA VAL A 62 -6.19 -7.11 11.26
C VAL A 62 -5.26 -7.43 12.42
N VAL A 63 -4.10 -6.77 12.43
CA VAL A 63 -3.12 -6.82 13.52
C VAL A 63 -2.70 -5.41 13.89
N ILE A 64 -2.76 -5.10 15.18
CA ILE A 64 -2.03 -3.98 15.77
C ILE A 64 -0.70 -4.55 16.25
N GLY A 65 0.36 -4.28 15.50
CA GLY A 65 1.71 -4.72 15.80
C GLY A 65 2.55 -3.63 16.48
N GLU A 66 3.80 -3.99 16.77
CA GLU A 66 4.84 -3.04 17.17
C GLU A 66 5.71 -2.68 15.95
N ASP A 67 6.37 -1.52 16.01
CA ASP A 67 7.38 -1.20 15.02
C ASP A 67 8.57 -2.17 15.16
N SER A 68 8.98 -2.79 14.05
CA SER A 68 10.15 -3.69 14.03
C SER A 68 11.39 -2.97 14.58
N PRO A 69 12.25 -3.65 15.36
CA PRO A 69 13.53 -3.08 15.75
C PRO A 69 14.33 -2.67 14.50
N LEU A 70 14.98 -1.50 14.56
CA LEU A 70 15.77 -0.96 13.47
C LEU A 70 17.09 -1.74 13.31
N PRO A 71 17.39 -2.28 12.12
CA PRO A 71 18.70 -2.86 11.85
C PRO A 71 19.74 -1.76 11.60
N ASN A 72 20.98 -2.16 11.30
CA ASN A 72 22.00 -1.22 10.85
C ASN A 72 21.68 -0.71 9.44
N LEU A 73 21.19 0.54 9.34
CA LEU A 73 20.83 1.19 8.08
C LEU A 73 21.91 2.15 7.54
N ASN A 74 23.19 1.96 7.93
CA ASN A 74 24.27 2.86 7.51
C ASN A 74 24.48 2.87 5.98
N TYR A 75 24.31 1.72 5.32
CA TYR A 75 24.38 1.67 3.86
C TYR A 75 23.33 2.60 3.22
N HIS A 76 22.07 2.50 3.65
CA HIS A 76 20.96 3.29 3.15
C HIS A 76 21.13 4.79 3.41
N ARG A 77 21.64 5.15 4.59
CA ARG A 77 21.96 6.55 4.96
C ARG A 77 23.08 7.11 4.10
N ASN A 78 24.17 6.36 3.94
CA ASN A 78 25.37 6.83 3.25
C ASN A 78 25.22 6.93 1.73
N LYS A 79 24.43 6.05 1.11
CA LYS A 79 24.26 5.99 -0.34
C LYS A 79 23.76 7.33 -0.94
N TYR A 80 22.92 8.07 -0.20
CA TYR A 80 22.33 9.34 -0.67
C TYR A 80 22.44 10.49 0.33
N SER A 81 23.23 10.34 1.39
CA SER A 81 23.32 11.34 2.47
C SER A 81 21.95 11.72 3.06
N ILE A 82 21.01 10.77 3.07
CA ILE A 82 19.65 10.97 3.59
C ILE A 82 19.71 10.94 5.12
N SER A 83 18.94 11.81 5.77
CA SER A 83 18.86 11.86 7.22
C SER A 83 18.33 10.53 7.79
N ALA A 84 18.83 10.15 8.98
CA ALA A 84 18.42 8.93 9.65
C ALA A 84 16.88 8.81 9.82
N PRO A 85 16.14 9.87 10.23
CA PRO A 85 14.69 9.78 10.40
C PRO A 85 13.94 9.40 9.11
N VAL A 86 14.40 9.89 7.95
CA VAL A 86 13.75 9.57 6.67
C VAL A 86 13.95 8.10 6.34
N VAL A 87 15.18 7.58 6.47
CA VAL A 87 15.49 6.17 6.18
C VAL A 87 14.75 5.21 7.12
N GLU A 88 14.62 5.57 8.39
CA GLU A 88 13.90 4.79 9.40
C GLU A 88 12.39 4.76 9.13
N ASN A 89 11.80 5.91 8.77
CA ASN A 89 10.39 5.96 8.36
C ASN A 89 10.11 5.08 7.15
N VAL A 90 11.02 5.05 6.17
CA VAL A 90 10.91 4.18 5.00
C VAL A 90 10.97 2.71 5.43
N TYR A 91 11.93 2.35 6.28
CA TYR A 91 12.03 1.00 6.82
C TYR A 91 10.70 0.53 7.44
N HIS A 92 10.14 1.33 8.35
CA HIS A 92 8.87 0.98 9.02
C HIS A 92 7.69 0.92 8.04
N GLN A 93 7.61 1.85 7.09
CA GLN A 93 6.55 1.86 6.09
C GLN A 93 6.57 0.57 5.24
N LEU A 94 7.74 0.21 4.70
CA LEU A 94 7.90 -0.97 3.84
C LEU A 94 7.70 -2.27 4.61
N PHE A 95 8.19 -2.34 5.84
CA PHE A 95 7.97 -3.49 6.72
C PHE A 95 6.47 -3.72 6.96
N LYS A 96 5.72 -2.66 7.29
CA LYS A 96 4.27 -2.75 7.54
C LYS A 96 3.48 -3.11 6.28
N MET A 97 3.90 -2.61 5.11
CA MET A 97 3.33 -3.04 3.82
C MET A 97 3.51 -4.55 3.60
N LYS A 98 4.73 -5.07 3.83
CA LYS A 98 5.01 -6.51 3.73
C LYS A 98 4.14 -7.31 4.70
N LYS A 99 4.02 -6.88 5.96
CA LYS A 99 3.21 -7.55 6.98
C LYS A 99 1.72 -7.59 6.63
N SER A 100 1.17 -6.51 6.08
CA SER A 100 -0.22 -6.49 5.59
C SER A 100 -0.44 -7.51 4.46
N ASN A 101 0.52 -7.64 3.54
CA ASN A 101 0.47 -8.66 2.49
C ASN A 101 0.59 -10.10 3.03
N GLU A 102 1.45 -10.32 4.04
CA GLU A 102 1.54 -11.62 4.72
C GLU A 102 0.21 -12.03 5.36
N LEU A 103 -0.55 -11.09 5.94
CA LEU A 103 -1.90 -11.35 6.46
C LEU A 103 -2.85 -11.83 5.36
N ARG A 104 -2.88 -11.14 4.22
CA ARG A 104 -3.66 -11.56 3.04
C ARG A 104 -3.28 -12.96 2.58
N LYS A 105 -1.98 -13.24 2.41
CA LYS A 105 -1.47 -14.56 1.97
C LYS A 105 -1.80 -15.68 2.96
N SER A 106 -1.75 -15.39 4.26
CA SER A 106 -2.15 -16.36 5.29
C SER A 106 -3.63 -16.73 5.16
N TYR A 107 -4.50 -15.73 4.90
CA TYR A 107 -5.93 -15.96 4.68
C TYR A 107 -6.20 -16.74 3.40
N GLU A 108 -5.52 -16.42 2.29
CA GLU A 108 -5.59 -17.21 1.05
C GLU A 108 -5.28 -18.69 1.30
N ALA A 109 -4.19 -18.97 2.02
CA ALA A 109 -3.76 -20.33 2.33
C ALA A 109 -4.73 -21.06 3.28
N GLU A 110 -5.21 -20.38 4.33
CA GLU A 110 -6.14 -20.96 5.31
C GLU A 110 -7.51 -21.29 4.72
N HIS A 111 -7.98 -20.47 3.77
CA HIS A 111 -9.31 -20.60 3.17
C HIS A 111 -9.29 -21.23 1.78
N ASN A 112 -8.11 -21.55 1.24
CA ASN A 112 -7.91 -22.06 -0.11
C ASN A 112 -8.62 -21.18 -1.16
N ILE A 113 -8.40 -19.87 -1.06
CA ILE A 113 -8.87 -18.86 -2.01
C ILE A 113 -7.68 -18.15 -2.65
N GLU A 114 -7.91 -17.54 -3.81
CA GLU A 114 -6.97 -16.61 -4.41
C GLU A 114 -7.69 -15.29 -4.72
N TYR A 115 -7.01 -14.17 -4.48
CA TYR A 115 -7.45 -12.85 -4.92
C TYR A 115 -7.05 -12.63 -6.38
N ASP A 116 -7.91 -11.98 -7.15
CA ASP A 116 -7.60 -11.57 -8.52
C ASP A 116 -6.73 -10.30 -8.50
N TYR A 117 -7.09 -9.38 -7.61
CA TYR A 117 -6.44 -8.08 -7.46
C TYR A 117 -6.12 -7.77 -6.00
N VAL A 118 -5.09 -6.97 -5.79
CA VAL A 118 -4.66 -6.51 -4.47
C VAL A 118 -4.39 -5.01 -4.53
N ALA A 119 -4.84 -4.28 -3.52
CA ALA A 119 -4.57 -2.86 -3.37
C ALA A 119 -3.71 -2.59 -2.14
N ARG A 120 -2.81 -1.62 -2.25
CA ARG A 120 -2.10 -1.01 -1.13
C ARG A 120 -2.77 0.32 -0.81
N LEU A 121 -3.26 0.46 0.41
CA LEU A 121 -3.81 1.71 0.94
C LEU A 121 -3.00 2.20 2.15
N ARG A 122 -2.94 3.52 2.37
CA ARG A 122 -2.46 4.09 3.65
C ARG A 122 -3.64 4.27 4.60
N SER A 123 -3.36 4.19 5.90
CA SER A 123 -4.36 4.46 6.95
C SER A 123 -4.76 5.94 7.08
N ASP A 124 -3.93 6.86 6.59
CA ASP A 124 -4.07 8.30 6.76
C ASP A 124 -4.51 9.02 5.47
N PHE A 125 -5.23 8.30 4.59
CA PHE A 125 -5.59 8.76 3.25
C PHE A 125 -7.12 8.78 3.06
N LYS A 126 -7.67 9.99 2.89
CA LYS A 126 -9.08 10.22 2.53
C LYS A 126 -9.20 10.19 1.00
N TYR A 127 -9.93 9.21 0.46
CA TYR A 127 -10.25 9.11 -0.97
C TYR A 127 -11.49 9.96 -1.25
N LEU A 128 -11.36 11.04 -2.00
CA LEU A 128 -12.44 12.04 -2.17
C LEU A 128 -13.27 11.82 -3.44
N THR A 129 -12.85 10.89 -4.29
CA THR A 129 -13.58 10.46 -5.47
C THR A 129 -13.53 8.95 -5.59
N GLU A 130 -14.57 8.40 -6.21
CA GLU A 130 -14.70 6.99 -6.55
C GLU A 130 -13.50 6.49 -7.36
N VAL A 131 -13.00 5.30 -7.03
CA VAL A 131 -11.94 4.61 -7.79
C VAL A 131 -12.53 3.37 -8.42
N ASP A 132 -12.73 3.40 -9.73
CA ASP A 132 -13.33 2.29 -10.49
C ASP A 132 -12.34 1.13 -10.69
N PHE A 133 -12.65 -0.04 -10.12
CA PHE A 133 -11.85 -1.26 -10.29
C PHE A 133 -12.14 -1.99 -11.61
N SER A 134 -13.14 -1.57 -12.39
CA SER A 134 -13.42 -2.16 -13.71
C SER A 134 -12.30 -1.91 -14.73
N ILE A 135 -11.45 -0.91 -14.48
CA ILE A 135 -10.31 -0.56 -15.35
C ILE A 135 -9.10 -1.48 -15.19
N LEU A 136 -9.11 -2.34 -14.15
CA LEU A 136 -7.98 -3.19 -13.82
C LEU A 136 -7.72 -4.22 -14.92
N ARG A 137 -6.44 -4.52 -15.12
CA ARG A 137 -5.99 -5.49 -16.13
C ARG A 137 -4.78 -6.28 -15.63
N PRO A 138 -4.52 -7.47 -16.21
CA PRO A 138 -3.36 -8.28 -15.84
C PRO A 138 -2.03 -7.52 -15.98
N ASP A 139 -1.05 -7.93 -15.16
CA ASP A 139 0.35 -7.50 -15.24
C ASP A 139 0.59 -5.98 -15.21
N THR A 140 -0.38 -5.23 -14.67
CA THR A 140 -0.32 -3.77 -14.52
C THR A 140 -0.54 -3.41 -13.06
N VAL A 141 0.30 -2.51 -12.54
CA VAL A 141 0.05 -1.79 -11.29
C VAL A 141 -0.44 -0.38 -11.64
N PHE A 142 -1.60 -0.06 -11.13
CA PHE A 142 -2.18 1.27 -11.23
C PHE A 142 -1.83 2.05 -9.98
N ILE A 143 -1.19 3.20 -10.16
CA ILE A 143 -0.84 4.13 -9.08
C ILE A 143 -1.64 5.42 -9.22
N LEU A 144 -1.60 6.25 -8.20
CA LEU A 144 -2.20 7.58 -8.23
C LEU A 144 -1.55 8.47 -9.32
N TYR A 145 -2.37 9.29 -9.99
CA TYR A 145 -1.90 10.33 -10.91
C TYR A 145 -1.12 11.44 -10.15
N GLU A 146 0.00 11.90 -10.73
CA GLU A 146 0.89 12.95 -10.19
C GLU A 146 1.70 12.61 -8.91
N HIS A 147 2.58 13.56 -8.52
CA HIS A 147 3.54 13.48 -7.41
C HIS A 147 4.61 12.40 -7.51
N ASP A 148 5.04 12.08 -8.73
CA ASP A 148 6.26 11.32 -8.98
C ASP A 148 7.47 12.22 -8.63
N HIS A 149 7.95 12.19 -7.38
CA HIS A 149 9.16 12.89 -6.94
C HIS A 149 10.41 12.18 -7.49
N PHE A 150 10.55 12.16 -8.82
CA PHE A 150 11.58 11.46 -9.59
C PHE A 150 11.50 9.91 -9.57
N GLY A 151 10.39 9.34 -9.07
CA GLY A 151 10.12 7.91 -9.05
C GLY A 151 8.66 7.57 -9.37
N LEU A 152 8.08 6.61 -8.64
CA LEU A 152 6.66 6.30 -8.70
C LEU A 152 5.97 6.68 -7.38
N ASN A 153 4.85 7.41 -7.48
CA ASN A 153 3.99 7.69 -6.35
C ASN A 153 3.54 6.39 -5.67
N ASP A 154 3.84 6.26 -4.38
CA ASP A 154 3.55 5.03 -3.65
C ASP A 154 2.36 5.15 -2.70
N ARG A 155 1.59 6.24 -2.72
CA ARG A 155 0.48 6.54 -1.79
C ARG A 155 -0.74 5.62 -1.99
N PHE A 156 -0.96 5.19 -3.22
CA PHE A 156 -1.96 4.20 -3.59
C PHE A 156 -1.40 3.34 -4.71
N ALA A 157 -1.70 2.04 -4.65
CA ALA A 157 -1.41 1.13 -5.76
C ALA A 157 -2.46 0.01 -5.78
N ILE A 158 -2.89 -0.41 -6.96
CA ILE A 158 -3.75 -1.58 -7.15
C ILE A 158 -3.34 -2.32 -8.43
N GLY A 159 -3.37 -3.64 -8.41
CA GLY A 159 -2.99 -4.42 -9.58
C GLY A 159 -3.30 -5.90 -9.39
N SER A 160 -2.99 -6.70 -10.40
CA SER A 160 -3.17 -8.16 -10.30
C SER A 160 -2.33 -8.74 -9.16
N ARG A 161 -2.81 -9.83 -8.55
CA ARG A 161 -2.18 -10.44 -7.37
C ARG A 161 -0.67 -10.63 -7.51
N ASN A 162 -0.22 -11.17 -8.64
CA ASN A 162 1.20 -11.51 -8.86
C ASN A 162 2.11 -10.28 -8.85
N VAL A 163 1.72 -9.20 -9.53
CA VAL A 163 2.53 -7.96 -9.56
C VAL A 163 2.46 -7.21 -8.23
N MET A 164 1.32 -7.27 -7.55
CA MET A 164 1.16 -6.65 -6.24
C MET A 164 1.87 -7.41 -5.12
N ASP A 165 2.10 -8.71 -5.28
CA ASP A 165 2.99 -9.46 -4.41
C ASP A 165 4.44 -8.95 -4.50
N ILE A 166 4.91 -8.59 -5.70
CA ILE A 166 6.23 -7.95 -5.87
C ILE A 166 6.21 -6.55 -5.25
N TYR A 167 5.18 -5.76 -5.52
CA TYR A 167 5.03 -4.39 -4.99
C TYR A 167 5.04 -4.35 -3.45
N LEU A 168 4.24 -5.18 -2.80
CA LEU A 168 4.07 -5.19 -1.35
C LEU A 168 5.24 -5.85 -0.62
N ASN A 169 6.00 -6.75 -1.27
CA ASN A 169 7.22 -7.33 -0.72
C ASN A 169 8.49 -6.54 -1.08
N ARG A 170 8.37 -5.30 -1.59
CA ARG A 170 9.51 -4.44 -1.95
C ARG A 170 10.49 -4.17 -0.80
N PHE A 171 10.07 -4.38 0.45
CA PHE A 171 10.95 -4.33 1.62
C PHE A 171 12.19 -5.22 1.43
N ASP A 172 12.01 -6.43 0.88
CA ASP A 172 13.09 -7.41 0.72
C ASP A 172 14.14 -6.94 -0.31
N PHE A 173 13.70 -6.21 -1.33
CA PHE A 173 14.60 -5.58 -2.32
C PHE A 173 15.25 -4.29 -1.79
N TRP A 174 14.54 -3.55 -0.94
CA TRP A 174 15.04 -2.29 -0.40
C TRP A 174 16.10 -2.50 0.69
N ILE A 175 15.96 -3.54 1.52
CA ILE A 175 16.84 -3.76 2.67
C ILE A 175 18.23 -4.24 2.26
N GLU A 176 18.34 -5.01 1.18
CA GLU A 176 19.61 -5.57 0.71
C GLU A 176 20.34 -4.65 -0.29
N PRO A 177 21.69 -4.58 -0.26
CA PRO A 177 22.46 -3.92 -1.30
C PRO A 177 22.43 -4.70 -2.63
N HIS A 178 22.17 -3.99 -3.73
CA HIS A 178 22.21 -4.56 -5.09
C HIS A 178 23.26 -3.85 -5.97
N PRO A 179 24.57 -4.11 -5.76
CA PRO A 179 25.64 -3.49 -6.55
C PRO A 179 25.63 -3.88 -8.04
N GLU A 180 24.98 -4.98 -8.38
CA GLU A 180 24.81 -5.49 -9.73
C GLU A 180 23.79 -4.70 -10.56
N ILE A 181 22.89 -3.96 -9.91
CA ILE A 181 21.85 -3.18 -10.58
C ILE A 181 22.37 -1.76 -10.87
N PRO A 182 22.52 -1.38 -12.15
CA PRO A 182 22.89 -0.02 -12.51
C PRO A 182 21.88 0.98 -11.94
N ASN A 183 22.37 2.08 -11.35
CA ASN A 183 21.54 3.13 -10.73
C ASN A 183 20.71 2.68 -9.51
N TYR A 184 21.02 1.53 -8.88
CA TYR A 184 20.35 1.12 -7.64
C TYR A 184 20.32 2.25 -6.61
N THR A 185 19.14 2.45 -6.04
CA THR A 185 18.87 3.51 -5.07
C THR A 185 18.06 3.01 -3.89
N THR A 186 18.25 3.63 -2.73
CA THR A 186 17.44 3.43 -1.52
C THR A 186 16.40 4.54 -1.36
N HIS A 187 16.36 5.51 -2.30
CA HIS A 187 15.28 6.49 -2.39
C HIS A 187 13.96 5.78 -2.74
N VAL A 188 12.94 5.95 -1.89
CA VAL A 188 11.66 5.23 -1.89
C VAL A 188 11.05 5.02 -3.27
N GLU A 189 10.77 6.13 -3.95
CA GLU A 189 10.02 6.12 -5.20
C GLU A 189 10.87 5.65 -6.38
N SER A 190 12.16 5.99 -6.38
CA SER A 190 13.09 5.58 -7.43
C SER A 190 13.47 4.10 -7.28
N ASN A 191 13.55 3.59 -6.04
CA ASN A 191 13.74 2.17 -5.75
C ASN A 191 12.52 1.36 -6.22
N LEU A 192 11.31 1.86 -5.95
CA LEU A 192 10.08 1.27 -6.47
C LEU A 192 10.10 1.23 -8.00
N LYS A 193 10.46 2.33 -8.66
CA LYS A 193 10.59 2.36 -10.13
C LYS A 193 11.54 1.28 -10.66
N ILE A 194 12.74 1.19 -10.09
CA ILE A 194 13.72 0.15 -10.47
C ILE A 194 13.14 -1.24 -10.28
N LEU A 195 12.49 -1.50 -9.14
CA LEU A 195 11.86 -2.80 -8.85
C LEU A 195 10.80 -3.17 -9.90
N MET A 196 9.98 -2.21 -10.32
CA MET A 196 8.97 -2.45 -11.36
C MET A 196 9.62 -2.71 -12.73
N GLU A 197 10.67 -1.95 -13.09
CA GLU A 197 11.41 -2.12 -14.34
C GLU A 197 12.09 -3.49 -14.45
N ILE A 198 12.81 -3.94 -13.41
CA ILE A 198 13.52 -5.24 -13.45
C ILE A 198 12.56 -6.44 -13.52
N ASN A 199 11.32 -6.27 -13.05
CA ASN A 199 10.28 -7.30 -13.11
C ASN A 199 9.38 -7.18 -14.34
N ASN A 200 9.65 -6.23 -15.26
CA ASN A 200 8.84 -5.95 -16.44
C ASN A 200 7.35 -5.68 -16.11
N ILE A 201 7.09 -4.97 -14.99
CA ILE A 201 5.74 -4.64 -14.55
C ILE A 201 5.29 -3.34 -15.22
N ASN A 202 4.11 -3.37 -15.84
CA ASN A 202 3.52 -2.17 -16.44
C ASN A 202 2.96 -1.25 -15.35
N ILE A 203 3.13 0.06 -15.50
CA ILE A 203 2.59 1.07 -14.59
C ILE A 203 1.62 1.96 -15.33
N ASP A 204 0.41 2.06 -14.78
CA ASP A 204 -0.61 3.01 -15.21
C ASP A 204 -0.98 3.95 -14.09
N ARG A 205 -1.65 5.06 -14.45
CA ARG A 205 -2.08 6.07 -13.50
C ARG A 205 -3.59 6.20 -13.51
N ILE A 206 -4.18 6.32 -12.31
CA ILE A 206 -5.59 6.58 -12.11
C ILE A 206 -5.74 7.98 -11.52
N PRO A 207 -6.52 8.87 -12.16
CA PRO A 207 -6.84 10.17 -11.56
C PRO A 207 -7.89 9.95 -10.47
N PHE A 208 -7.60 10.39 -9.25
CA PHE A 208 -8.60 10.52 -8.20
C PHE A 208 -8.15 11.56 -7.17
N SER A 209 -9.12 12.29 -6.62
CA SER A 209 -8.86 13.33 -5.62
C SER A 209 -8.68 12.72 -4.24
N TYR A 210 -7.80 13.31 -3.43
CA TYR A 210 -7.52 12.80 -2.08
C TYR A 210 -7.10 13.90 -1.10
N CYS A 211 -7.13 13.56 0.19
CA CYS A 211 -6.60 14.37 1.27
C CYS A 211 -5.78 13.49 2.23
N LEU A 212 -4.60 13.96 2.64
CA LEU A 212 -3.78 13.32 3.67
C LEU A 212 -4.22 13.84 5.04
N SER A 213 -4.70 12.95 5.89
CA SER A 213 -5.08 13.31 7.26
C SER A 213 -3.88 13.20 8.19
N ARG A 214 -3.59 14.25 8.97
CA ARG A 214 -2.51 14.25 9.96
C ARG A 214 -3.07 14.59 11.34
N ALA A 215 -2.36 14.16 12.38
CA ALA A 215 -2.75 14.42 13.77
C ALA A 215 -2.90 15.93 14.10
N ASP A 216 -2.20 16.80 13.38
CA ASP A 216 -2.23 18.26 13.57
C ASP A 216 -3.26 18.97 12.65
N GLY A 217 -4.06 18.21 11.89
CA GLY A 217 -5.02 18.70 10.90
C GLY A 217 -4.79 18.10 9.50
N ASP A 218 -5.82 18.15 8.67
CA ASP A 218 -5.77 17.68 7.29
C ASP A 218 -4.80 18.53 6.45
N ALA A 219 -4.05 17.86 5.56
CA ALA A 219 -3.26 18.54 4.52
C ALA A 219 -4.18 19.12 3.43
N ASP A 220 -3.60 19.93 2.55
CA ASP A 220 -4.33 20.46 1.39
C ASP A 220 -4.97 19.34 0.56
N ILE A 221 -6.20 19.58 0.11
CA ILE A 221 -6.89 18.71 -0.84
C ILE A 221 -6.11 18.71 -2.15
N ILE A 222 -5.77 17.51 -2.63
CA ILE A 222 -5.10 17.33 -3.91
C ILE A 222 -6.14 16.81 -4.89
N ILE A 223 -6.43 17.64 -5.90
CA ILE A 223 -7.40 17.36 -6.96
C ILE A 223 -6.63 16.80 -8.15
N ALA A 224 -7.02 15.62 -8.61
CA ALA A 224 -6.49 14.97 -9.79
C ALA A 224 -7.47 15.07 -10.97
#